data_AF-A0A2V6W0X6-F1
#
_entry.id   AF-A0A2V6W0X6-F1
#
_cell.length_a   1.000
_cell.length_b   1.000
_cell.length_c   1.000
_cell.angle_alpha   90.00
_cell.angle_beta   90.00
_cell.angle_gamma   90.00
#
_symmetry.space_group_name_H-M   'P 1'
#
loop_
_entity.id
_entity.type
_entity.pdbx_description
1 polymer ?
#
loop_
_entity_poly.entity_id
_entity_poly.type
_entity_poly.pdbx_seq_one_letter_code
_entity_poly.pdbx_strand_id
1 'polypeptide(L)' 'MRYGFVIDHRKCIGCHACTVACKEENQVPLGTFRTWVKYVEKGTWPHT' A
#
# COMPACT_ATOMS: atom_id res chain seq x y z
N MET A 1 -3.19 -19.14 18.36
CA MET A 1 -2.52 -18.88 17.06
C MET A 1 -2.48 -17.39 16.81
N ARG A 2 -1.40 -16.85 16.21
CA ARG A 2 -1.28 -15.41 15.90
C ARG A 2 -0.77 -15.25 14.48
N TYR A 3 -1.60 -14.74 13.58
CA TYR A 3 -1.24 -14.54 12.18
C TYR A 3 -0.54 -13.19 11.97
N GLY A 4 0.29 -13.09 10.93
CA GLY A 4 1.01 -11.89 10.55
C GLY A 4 1.09 -11.73 9.03
N PHE A 5 1.24 -10.48 8.58
CA PHE A 5 1.36 -10.10 7.18
C PHE A 5 2.53 -9.12 7.04
N VAL A 6 3.44 -9.38 6.08
CA VAL A 6 4.69 -8.62 5.91
C VAL A 6 4.82 -8.17 4.46
N ILE A 7 5.23 -6.92 4.24
CA ILE A 7 5.50 -6.34 2.93
C ILE A 7 6.98 -5.93 2.87
N ASP A 8 7.71 -6.37 1.83
CA ASP A 8 9.05 -5.86 1.53
C ASP A 8 8.94 -4.60 0.66
N HIS A 9 9.15 -3.43 1.26
CA HIS A 9 9.08 -2.15 0.57
C HIS A 9 10.14 -1.96 -0.52
N ARG A 10 11.25 -2.72 -0.51
CA ARG A 10 12.29 -2.62 -1.56
C ARG A 10 11.84 -3.25 -2.88
N LYS A 11 10.88 -4.18 -2.82
CA LYS A 11 10.27 -4.84 -4.00
C LYS A 11 8.94 -4.22 -4.38
N CYS A 12 8.32 -3.46 -3.48
CA CYS A 12 7.07 -2.77 -3.76
C CYS A 12 7.30 -1.65 -4.77
N ILE A 13 6.66 -1.75 -5.94
CA ILE A 13 6.73 -0.74 -7.01
C ILE A 13 5.57 0.26 -6.98
N GLY A 14 4.70 0.17 -5.98
CA GLY A 14 3.56 1.06 -5.85
C GLY A 14 2.42 0.83 -6.86
N CYS A 15 2.28 -0.35 -7.47
CA CYS A 15 1.30 -0.58 -8.55
C CYS A 15 -0.20 -0.55 -8.13
N HIS A 16 -0.52 -0.42 -6.85
CA HIS A 16 -1.89 -0.42 -6.30
C HIS A 16 -2.72 -1.70 -6.51
N ALA A 17 -2.14 -2.78 -7.04
CA ALA A 17 -2.85 -4.04 -7.27
C ALA A 17 -3.43 -4.64 -5.98
N CYS A 18 -2.72 -4.55 -4.85
CA CYS A 18 -3.20 -5.02 -3.55
C CYS A 18 -4.43 -4.23 -3.05
N THR A 19 -4.50 -2.93 -3.34
CA THR A 19 -5.64 -2.09 -3.00
C THR A 19 -6.88 -2.48 -3.81
N VAL A 20 -6.71 -2.68 -5.13
CA VAL A 20 -7.79 -3.11 -6.03
C VAL A 20 -8.30 -4.49 -5.63
N ALA A 21 -7.39 -5.47 -5.48
CA ALA A 21 -7.75 -6.83 -5.09
C ALA A 21 -8.54 -6.87 -3.76
N CYS A 22 -8.10 -6.11 -2.75
CA CYS A 22 -8.81 -6.03 -1.48
C CYS A 22 -10.21 -5.43 -1.64
N LYS A 23 -10.36 -4.39 -2.46
CA LYS A 23 -11.62 -3.71 -2.72
C LYS A 23 -12.63 -4.63 -3.42
N GLU A 24 -12.20 -5.31 -4.48
CA GLU A 24 -13.01 -6.26 -5.24
C GLU A 24 -13.40 -7.46 -4.38
N GLU A 25 -12.45 -8.12 -3.73
CA GLU A 25 -12.73 -9.33 -2.93
C GLU A 25 -13.70 -9.07 -1.78
N ASN A 26 -13.64 -7.86 -1.19
CA ASN A 26 -14.44 -7.52 -0.02
C ASN A 26 -15.61 -6.58 -0.32
N GLN A 27 -15.87 -6.29 -1.59
CA GLN A 27 -16.93 -5.38 -2.05
C GLN A 27 -16.95 -4.07 -1.26
N VAL A 28 -15.76 -3.47 -1.06
CA VAL A 28 -15.62 -2.29 -0.20
C VAL A 28 -16.35 -1.11 -0.83
N PRO A 29 -17.19 -0.36 -0.08
CA PRO A 29 -17.96 0.75 -0.62
C PRO A 29 -17.11 1.82 -1.32
N LEU A 30 -17.76 2.60 -2.18
CA LEU A 30 -17.15 3.78 -2.79
C LEU A 30 -16.72 4.78 -1.70
N GLY A 31 -15.62 5.48 -1.95
CA GLY A 31 -15.04 6.45 -1.01
C GLY A 31 -14.27 5.86 0.18
N THR A 32 -14.25 4.54 0.37
CA THR A 32 -13.50 3.87 1.45
C THR A 32 -12.53 2.80 0.93
N PHE A 33 -11.49 2.54 1.73
CA PHE A 33 -10.43 1.57 1.45
C PHE A 33 -9.98 0.89 2.74
N ARG A 34 -9.75 -0.42 2.70
CA ARG A 34 -9.20 -1.20 3.84
C ARG A 34 -7.67 -1.23 3.87
N THR A 35 -7.04 -1.06 2.72
CA THR A 35 -5.59 -0.95 2.54
C THR A 35 -5.30 0.10 1.47
N TRP A 36 -4.12 0.73 1.54
CA TRP A 36 -3.70 1.75 0.57
C TRP A 36 -2.19 1.71 0.38
N VAL A 37 -1.75 2.29 -0.74
CA VAL A 37 -0.33 2.46 -1.07
C VAL A 37 -0.06 3.97 -1.08
N LYS A 38 0.96 4.39 -0.33
CA LYS A 38 1.38 5.79 -0.25
C LYS A 38 2.78 5.94 -0.83
N TYR A 39 2.96 6.94 -1.68
CA TYR A 39 4.28 7.41 -2.09
C TYR A 39 4.84 8.34 -1.02
N VAL A 40 6.07 8.07 -0.60
CA VAL A 40 6.79 8.88 0.38
C VAL A 40 8.18 9.12 -0.18
N GLU A 41 8.49 10.38 -0.44
CA GLU A 41 9.86 10.79 -0.69
C GLU A 41 10.56 11.03 0.65
N LYS A 42 11.80 10.57 0.79
CA LYS A 42 12.62 10.81 1.96
C LYS A 42 13.94 11.42 1.51
N GLY A 43 14.25 12.61 2.03
CA GLY A 43 15.45 13.36 1.71
C GLY A 43 15.21 14.86 1.82
N THR A 44 16.28 15.64 1.79
CA THR A 44 16.23 17.10 1.73
C THR A 44 16.92 17.57 0.47
N TRP A 45 16.15 18.08 -0.49
CA TRP A 45 16.72 18.77 -1.65
C TRP A 45 17.21 20.17 -1.24
N PRO A 46 18.35 20.69 -1.71
CA PRO A 46 19.37 20.10 -2.61
C PRO A 46 20.58 19.48 -1.88
N HIS A 47 20.55 19.32 -0.56
CA HIS A 47 21.75 18.98 0.19
C HIS A 47 22.04 17.48 0.17
N THR A 48 23.23 17.15 -0.37
CA THR A 48 23.89 15.84 -0.25
C THR A 48 24.56 15.72 1.11
#